data_AF-A0A2K8KNR0-F1
#
_entry.id   AF-A0A2K8KNR0-F1
#
_cell.length_a   1.000
_cell.length_b   1.000
_cell.length_c   1.000
_cell.angle_alpha   90.00
_cell.angle_beta   90.00
_cell.angle_gamma   90.00
#
_symmetry.space_group_name_H-M   'P 1'
#
loop_
_entity.id
_entity.type
_entity.pdbx_description
1 polymer ?
#
loop_
_entity_poly.entity_id
_entity_poly.type
_entity_poly.pdbx_seq_one_letter_code
_entity_poly.pdbx_strand_id
1 'polypeptide(L)'
;MGKLIALGLALAMQVGGLLGAHLYYSANPRNVLIVVDTSYGLSAYQTRMAKWLADYESSQRYRDVHYATDKSYLGLGAANRDKLYRVSFGSMNISTLNQKYPGKAYTDRFLLSFTADELSGWNVIHFEK
;
A
#
# COMPACT_ATOMS: atom_id res chain seq x y z
N MET A 1 -22.67 -17.88 -39.95
CA MET A 1 -23.36 -16.95 -39.02
C MET A 1 -23.15 -17.30 -37.54
N GLY A 2 -23.35 -18.55 -37.09
CA GLY A 2 -23.24 -18.92 -35.66
C GLY A 2 -21.90 -18.57 -34.98
N LYS A 3 -20.77 -18.68 -35.69
CA LYS A 3 -19.45 -18.30 -35.16
C LYS A 3 -19.30 -16.80 -34.86
N LEU A 4 -19.93 -15.93 -35.66
CA LEU A 4 -19.90 -14.48 -35.45
C LEU A 4 -20.76 -14.07 -34.25
N ILE A 5 -21.90 -14.72 -34.05
CA ILE A 5 -22.77 -14.50 -32.90
C ILE A 5 -22.07 -14.96 -31.62
N ALA A 6 -21.43 -16.13 -31.63
CA ALA A 6 -20.67 -16.64 -30.49
C ALA A 6 -19.50 -15.72 -30.12
N LEU A 7 -18.76 -15.21 -31.11
CA LEU A 7 -17.67 -14.26 -30.88
C LEU A 7 -18.21 -12.92 -30.32
N GLY A 8 -19.31 -12.41 -30.86
CA GLY A 8 -19.96 -11.20 -30.36
C GLY A 8 -20.45 -11.34 -28.91
N LEU A 9 -21.05 -12.48 -28.56
CA LEU A 9 -21.48 -12.76 -27.19
C LEU A 9 -20.30 -12.87 -26.23
N ALA A 10 -19.23 -13.56 -26.63
CA ALA A 10 -18.01 -13.67 -25.84
C ALA A 10 -17.39 -12.29 -25.56
N LEU A 11 -17.33 -11.42 -26.58
CA LEU A 11 -16.86 -10.05 -26.43
C LEU A 11 -17.77 -9.23 -25.50
N ALA A 12 -19.09 -9.33 -25.66
CA ALA A 12 -20.04 -8.64 -24.81
C ALA A 12 -19.91 -9.07 -23.33
N MET A 13 -19.73 -10.37 -23.08
CA MET A 13 -19.51 -10.89 -21.72
C MET A 13 -18.19 -10.38 -21.13
N GLN A 14 -17.10 -10.35 -21.91
CA GLN A 14 -15.82 -9.83 -21.42
C GLN A 14 -15.90 -8.33 -21.12
N VAL A 15 -16.48 -7.53 -22.01
CA VAL A 15 -16.65 -6.09 -21.81
C VAL A 15 -17.56 -5.81 -20.60
N GLY A 16 -18.68 -6.53 -20.49
CA GLY A 16 -19.59 -6.43 -19.36
C GLY A 16 -18.91 -6.82 -18.04
N GLY A 17 -18.11 -7.89 -18.04
CA GLY A 17 -17.33 -8.31 -16.88
C GLY A 17 -16.29 -7.28 -16.45
N LEU A 18 -15.55 -6.69 -17.40
CA LEU A 18 -14.57 -5.64 -17.13
C LEU A 18 -15.22 -4.36 -16.57
N LEU A 19 -16.35 -3.94 -17.14
CA LEU A 19 -17.12 -2.80 -16.64
C LEU A 19 -17.65 -3.06 -15.23
N GLY A 20 -18.25 -4.24 -15.01
CA GLY A 20 -18.74 -4.65 -13.69
C GLY A 20 -17.63 -4.66 -12.64
N ALA A 21 -16.48 -5.25 -12.96
CA ALA A 21 -15.31 -5.25 -12.09
C ALA A 21 -14.81 -3.84 -11.81
N HIS A 22 -14.68 -2.99 -12.84
CA HIS A 22 -14.24 -1.60 -12.69
C HIS A 22 -15.15 -0.82 -11.72
N LEU A 23 -16.47 -0.91 -11.90
CA LEU A 23 -17.44 -0.22 -11.05
C LEU A 23 -17.39 -0.74 -9.61
N TYR A 24 -17.33 -2.06 -9.44
CA TYR A 24 -17.30 -2.69 -8.11
C TYR A 24 -16.05 -2.28 -7.32
N TYR A 25 -14.86 -2.41 -7.92
CA TYR A 25 -13.61 -2.07 -7.23
C TYR A 25 -13.44 -0.57 -7.03
N SER A 26 -13.97 0.28 -7.92
CA SER A 26 -13.97 1.73 -7.72
C SER A 26 -14.84 2.14 -6.53
N ALA A 27 -15.95 1.44 -6.29
CA ALA A 27 -16.82 1.68 -5.14
C ALA A 27 -16.33 1.03 -3.84
N ASN A 28 -15.44 0.02 -3.93
CA ASN A 28 -14.89 -0.72 -2.80
C ASN A 28 -13.36 -0.74 -2.86
N PRO A 29 -12.70 0.42 -2.73
CA PRO A 29 -11.25 0.48 -2.76
C PRO A 29 -10.66 -0.30 -1.58
N ARG A 30 -9.51 -0.93 -1.79
CA ARG A 30 -8.74 -1.55 -0.71
C ARG A 30 -8.16 -0.46 0.18
N ASN A 31 -8.35 -0.55 1.50
CA ASN A 31 -7.75 0.37 2.45
C ASN A 31 -6.35 -0.13 2.82
N VAL A 32 -5.31 0.55 2.35
CA VAL A 32 -3.92 0.14 2.52
C VAL A 32 -3.24 1.09 3.48
N LEU A 33 -2.62 0.58 4.54
CA LEU A 33 -1.74 1.36 5.40
C LEU A 33 -0.29 1.09 5.03
N ILE A 34 0.46 2.15 4.75
CA ILE A 34 1.90 2.10 4.57
C ILE A 34 2.57 2.88 5.69
N VAL A 35 3.40 2.16 6.46
CA VAL A 35 4.16 2.72 7.57
C VAL A 35 5.64 2.72 7.24
N VAL A 36 6.30 3.85 7.45
CA VAL A 36 7.75 3.97 7.36
C VAL A 36 8.38 3.93 8.77
N ASP A 37 9.35 3.05 8.94
CA ASP A 37 10.20 2.95 10.13
C ASP A 37 11.12 4.17 10.22
N THR A 38 10.99 5.03 11.24
CA THR A 38 11.81 6.25 11.36
C THR A 38 13.13 6.08 12.12
N SER A 39 13.67 4.86 12.19
CA SER A 39 14.94 4.60 12.87
C SER A 39 16.16 5.25 12.19
N TYR A 40 17.27 5.33 12.94
CA TYR A 40 18.53 5.90 12.48
C TYR A 40 19.06 5.13 11.25
N GLY A 41 19.21 5.83 10.12
CA GLY A 41 19.70 5.23 8.86
C GLY A 41 18.75 5.39 7.67
N LEU A 42 17.53 5.91 7.89
CA LEU A 42 16.53 6.04 6.83
C LEU A 42 17.02 6.83 5.60
N SER A 43 17.85 7.86 5.80
CA SER A 43 18.31 8.75 4.72
C SER A 43 19.01 8.00 3.58
N ALA A 44 19.73 6.92 3.87
CA ALA A 44 20.40 6.09 2.86
C ALA A 44 19.41 5.30 1.98
N TYR A 45 18.18 5.08 2.46
CA TYR A 45 17.18 4.24 1.80
C TYR A 45 15.98 5.01 1.27
N GLN A 46 15.89 6.32 1.52
CA GLN A 46 14.76 7.16 1.09
C GLN A 46 14.45 6.98 -0.39
N THR A 47 15.47 6.97 -1.26
CA THR A 47 15.29 6.77 -2.70
C THR A 47 14.71 5.39 -3.03
N ARG A 48 15.19 4.32 -2.37
CA ARG A 48 14.69 2.96 -2.59
C ARG A 48 13.25 2.81 -2.09
N MET A 49 12.95 3.37 -0.92
CA MET A 49 11.59 3.41 -0.36
C MET A 49 10.64 4.19 -1.26
N ALA A 50 11.03 5.38 -1.72
CA ALA A 50 10.23 6.21 -2.61
C ALA A 50 9.97 5.51 -3.94
N LYS A 51 10.98 4.80 -4.48
CA LYS A 51 10.81 3.96 -5.67
C LYS A 51 9.81 2.83 -5.43
N TRP A 52 9.97 2.07 -4.36
CA TRP A 52 9.02 1.00 -4.02
C TRP A 52 7.60 1.55 -3.87
N LEU A 53 7.46 2.72 -3.25
CA LEU A 53 6.17 3.37 -3.04
C LEU A 53 5.52 3.78 -4.36
N ALA A 54 6.29 4.35 -5.29
CA ALA A 54 5.84 4.70 -6.63
C ALA A 54 5.48 3.45 -7.47
N ASP A 55 6.27 2.38 -7.37
CA ASP A 55 6.03 1.11 -8.06
C ASP A 55 4.76 0.43 -7.51
N TYR A 56 4.59 0.40 -6.18
CA TYR A 56 3.37 -0.06 -5.53
C TYR A 56 2.18 0.78 -6.00
N GLU A 57 2.33 2.12 -5.97
CA GLU A 57 1.29 3.07 -6.35
C GLU A 57 0.84 2.90 -7.80
N SER A 58 1.76 2.68 -8.73
CA SER A 58 1.41 2.45 -10.14
C SER A 58 0.76 1.08 -10.38
N SER A 59 1.06 0.07 -9.57
CA SER A 59 0.59 -1.31 -9.78
C SER A 59 -0.85 -1.58 -9.32
N GLN A 60 -1.36 -0.86 -8.31
CA GLN A 60 -2.73 -1.04 -7.82
C GLN A 60 -3.62 0.15 -8.17
N ARG A 61 -4.77 -0.11 -8.80
CA ARG A 61 -5.65 0.94 -9.33
C ARG A 61 -6.75 1.37 -8.36
N TYR A 62 -7.31 0.44 -7.60
CA TYR A 62 -8.48 0.67 -6.75
C TYR A 62 -8.11 0.53 -5.27
N ARG A 63 -7.45 1.55 -4.74
CA ARG A 63 -7.00 1.56 -3.34
C ARG A 63 -6.98 2.97 -2.76
N ASP A 64 -7.16 3.01 -1.46
CA ASP A 64 -6.99 4.18 -0.62
C ASP A 64 -5.74 3.96 0.24
N VAL A 65 -4.69 4.75 -0.03
CA VAL A 65 -3.41 4.61 0.66
C VAL A 65 -3.31 5.60 1.80
N HIS A 66 -3.22 5.05 3.00
CA HIS A 66 -2.94 5.75 4.23
C HIS A 66 -1.43 5.73 4.49
N TYR A 67 -0.87 6.90 4.77
CA TYR A 67 0.54 7.04 5.11
C TYR A 67 0.72 7.32 6.59
N ALA A 68 1.71 6.67 7.17
CA ALA A 68 2.07 6.82 8.55
C ALA A 68 3.56 6.55 8.76
N THR A 69 4.05 6.97 9.91
CA THR A 69 5.33 6.55 10.47
C THR A 69 5.06 5.67 11.68
N ASP A 70 6.08 5.00 12.20
CA ASP A 70 5.95 4.31 13.50
C ASP A 70 5.54 5.30 14.63
N LYS A 71 5.76 6.60 14.43
CA LYS A 71 5.47 7.67 15.40
C LYS A 71 4.17 8.42 15.19
N SER A 72 3.60 8.47 13.98
CA SER A 72 2.41 9.26 13.73
C SER A 72 1.67 8.84 12.47
N TYR A 73 0.34 8.95 12.51
CA TYR A 73 -0.49 8.84 11.31
C TYR A 73 -0.44 10.17 10.54
N LEU A 74 -0.15 10.12 9.24
CA LEU A 74 0.00 11.31 8.41
C LEU A 74 -1.27 11.67 7.65
N GLY A 75 -2.03 10.66 7.21
CA GLY A 75 -3.28 10.86 6.49
C GLY A 75 -3.44 9.99 5.26
N LEU A 76 -4.62 10.08 4.66
CA LEU A 76 -4.98 9.44 3.40
C LEU A 76 -4.42 10.24 2.21
N GLY A 77 -3.99 9.52 1.17
CA GLY A 77 -3.68 10.09 -0.14
C GLY A 77 -2.25 10.60 -0.32
N ALA A 78 -1.83 10.67 -1.59
CA ALA A 78 -0.44 10.92 -1.99
C ALA A 78 0.14 12.24 -1.45
N ALA A 79 -0.69 13.23 -1.11
CA ALA A 79 -0.24 14.48 -0.49
C ALA A 79 0.47 14.27 0.87
N ASN A 80 0.22 13.15 1.55
CA ASN A 80 0.86 12.80 2.82
C ASN A 80 2.14 11.96 2.64
N ARG A 81 2.42 11.50 1.41
CA ARG A 81 3.60 10.70 1.08
C ARG A 81 4.90 11.43 1.40
N ASP A 82 5.03 12.67 0.94
CA ASP A 82 6.28 13.43 1.07
C ASP A 82 6.56 13.84 2.53
N LYS A 83 5.57 13.65 3.43
CA LYS A 83 5.71 13.84 4.87
C LYS A 83 6.36 12.63 5.58
N LEU A 84 6.39 11.45 4.95
CA LEU A 84 7.01 10.24 5.52
C LEU A 84 8.49 10.43 5.87
N TYR A 85 9.17 11.25 5.08
CA TYR A 85 10.62 11.48 5.20
C TYR A 85 10.95 12.73 6.03
N ARG A 86 9.93 13.47 6.49
CA ARG A 86 10.09 14.68 7.31
C ARG A 86 10.33 14.27 8.76
N VAL A 87 11.57 13.83 8.98
CA VAL A 87 12.31 13.80 10.24
C VAL A 87 11.50 13.41 11.49
N SER A 88 11.58 12.13 11.84
CA SER A 88 11.46 11.70 13.23
C SER A 88 12.64 10.79 13.51
N PHE A 89 13.31 10.96 14.65
CA PHE A 89 14.47 10.16 15.02
C PHE A 89 14.13 9.35 16.27
N GLY A 90 14.35 8.05 16.23
CA GLY A 90 14.23 7.17 17.39
C GLY A 90 14.09 5.70 17.00
N SER A 91 14.27 4.78 17.95
CA SER A 91 14.07 3.36 17.68
C SER A 91 12.58 3.06 17.48
N MET A 92 12.27 2.27 16.45
CA MET A 92 10.92 1.74 16.24
C MET A 92 10.62 0.68 17.30
N ASN A 93 9.40 0.71 17.86
CA ASN A 93 8.93 -0.33 18.77
C ASN A 93 7.78 -1.09 18.12
N ILE A 94 8.06 -2.31 17.70
CA ILE A 94 7.14 -3.22 17.03
C ILE A 94 5.86 -3.47 17.86
N SER A 95 5.99 -3.61 19.18
CA SER A 95 4.83 -3.86 20.07
C SER A 95 3.81 -2.71 20.05
N THR A 96 4.28 -1.47 19.88
CA THR A 96 3.42 -0.28 19.81
C THR A 96 2.75 -0.12 18.45
N LEU A 97 3.33 -0.69 17.39
CA LEU A 97 2.84 -0.55 16.03
C LEU A 97 1.45 -1.18 15.86
N ASN A 98 1.26 -2.39 16.40
CA ASN A 98 -0.01 -3.11 16.34
C ASN A 98 -1.11 -2.46 17.18
N GLN A 99 -0.75 -1.81 18.30
CA GLN A 99 -1.72 -1.05 19.10
C GLN A 99 -2.17 0.21 18.36
N LYS A 100 -1.22 0.90 17.72
CA LYS A 100 -1.46 2.16 17.00
C LYS A 100 -2.20 1.97 15.68
N TYR A 101 -1.90 0.87 15.00
CA TYR A 101 -2.43 0.55 13.68
C TYR A 101 -3.04 -0.85 13.68
N PRO A 102 -4.24 -1.02 14.25
CA PRO A 102 -4.88 -2.33 14.37
C PRO A 102 -5.22 -2.89 12.98
N GLY A 103 -4.99 -4.20 12.80
CA GLY A 103 -5.17 -4.86 11.49
C GLY A 103 -6.59 -4.82 10.93
N LYS A 104 -7.62 -4.76 11.79
CA LYS A 104 -9.02 -4.72 11.36
C LYS A 104 -9.41 -3.43 10.62
N ALA A 105 -8.60 -2.37 10.72
CA ALA A 105 -8.88 -1.08 10.09
C ALA A 105 -8.40 -1.00 8.63
N TYR A 106 -7.57 -1.95 8.18
CA TYR A 106 -6.93 -1.90 6.87
C TYR A 106 -6.98 -3.27 6.20
N THR A 107 -7.24 -3.30 4.89
CA THR A 107 -7.15 -4.50 4.06
C THR A 107 -5.71 -5.04 4.06
N ASP A 108 -4.74 -4.12 3.95
CA ASP A 108 -3.32 -4.45 3.92
C ASP A 108 -2.53 -3.49 4.79
N ARG A 109 -1.49 -4.00 5.44
CA ARG A 109 -0.52 -3.19 6.19
C ARG A 109 0.88 -3.50 5.68
N PHE A 110 1.60 -2.46 5.30
CA PHE A 110 3.00 -2.53 4.88
C PHE A 110 3.87 -1.78 5.87
N LEU A 111 4.98 -2.41 6.24
CA LEU A 111 6.04 -1.78 7.03
C LEU A 111 7.29 -1.68 6.15
N LEU A 112 7.70 -0.47 5.82
CA LEU A 112 8.95 -0.17 5.13
C LEU A 112 10.03 -0.05 6.20
N SER A 113 10.87 -1.06 6.35
CA SER A 113 11.89 -1.11 7.40
C SER A 113 13.22 -1.63 6.86
N PHE A 114 14.28 -1.36 7.61
CA PHE A 114 15.63 -1.87 7.38
C PHE A 114 16.20 -2.54 8.65
N THR A 115 15.34 -2.74 9.67
CA THR A 115 15.71 -3.29 10.98
C THR A 115 14.81 -4.42 11.46
N ALA A 116 13.58 -4.50 10.93
CA ALA A 116 12.64 -5.55 11.29
C ALA A 116 12.66 -6.66 10.23
N ASP A 117 12.93 -7.89 10.67
CA ASP A 117 12.91 -9.05 9.77
C ASP A 117 11.47 -9.51 9.53
N GLU A 118 10.64 -9.60 10.60
CA GLU A 118 9.24 -10.02 10.47
C GLU A 118 8.33 -9.40 11.54
N LEU A 119 7.10 -9.06 11.14
CA LEU A 119 6.05 -8.59 12.04
C LEU A 119 4.71 -9.23 11.67
N SER A 120 4.15 -10.00 12.60
CA SER A 120 2.89 -10.73 12.37
C SER A 120 1.74 -9.80 11.95
N GLY A 121 1.09 -10.16 10.84
CA GLY A 121 -0.01 -9.40 10.24
C GLY A 121 0.44 -8.15 9.46
N TRP A 122 1.73 -8.03 9.14
CA TRP A 122 2.30 -6.97 8.32
C TRP A 122 3.09 -7.57 7.16
N ASN A 123 3.02 -6.89 6.02
CA ASN A 123 3.94 -7.12 4.90
C ASN A 123 5.17 -6.25 5.15
N VAL A 124 6.23 -6.84 5.68
CA VAL A 124 7.48 -6.12 5.94
C VAL A 124 8.29 -6.08 4.65
N ILE A 125 8.62 -4.87 4.20
CA ILE A 125 9.48 -4.63 3.05
C ILE A 125 10.84 -4.24 3.60
N HIS A 126 11.77 -5.16 3.51
CA HIS A 126 13.13 -4.99 4.01
C HIS A 126 14.01 -4.31 2.96
N PHE A 127 14.70 -3.26 3.36
CA PHE A 127 15.70 -2.60 2.51
C PHE A 127 17.10 -2.93 3.07
N GLU A 128 17.74 -3.93 2.47
CA GLU A 128 19.14 -4.29 2.78
C GLU A 128 20.10 -3.16 2.39
N LYS A 129 21.30 -3.12 2.99
CA LYS A 129 22.37 -2.16 2.63
C LYS A 129 22.80 -2.34 1.17
#